data_AF-A0A285RH96-F1
#
_entry.id   AF-A0A285RH96-F1
#
_cell.length_a   1.000
_cell.length_b   1.000
_cell.length_c   1.000
_cell.angle_alpha   90.00
_cell.angle_beta   90.00
_cell.angle_gamma   90.00
#
_symmetry.space_group_name_H-M   'P 1'
#
loop_
_entity.id
_entity.type
_entity.pdbx_description
1 polymer ?
#
loop_
_entity_poly.entity_id
_entity_poly.type
_entity_poly.pdbx_seq_one_letter_code
_entity_poly.pdbx_strand_id
1 'polypeptide(L)'
;MKINYIKGVLAGALAMAALSTGSQAATYDLTVDYVTIDTGDTKATGIGYNGASPGPTLRFREGEEAVINVTNNLKEATSIHWHGLILPYQMDGVPGISFPGIEPGETFTYRIPVKQSGTYWFHSHSGFQEPDGAYGSIIIEPEKREPFKFDREYVVVLKDKHPHSGDRILRNLKMMPDYYNRKQRTLGDFIDDVGKNGLGATLSERGDWGSMRMMRTDIEDVQGFVGLINGMSPDQNWTGLFKPEERVRLRFINASAMTYFDVRIPGLEMTVVQADGNNVQPVKVDEFRIAVAETYDVIVQPKDDRAYPILAESMGRSGYALATLAPREGMRATMPELRTESPMLTMADMGMAHGDMGHGDMAGMDHGAASTDSGSQGSMPGMDHSNMAGMDHSAMGMTDKADPFYAPGSGLIPEAANGGKFLSYGDLKAQKPLYAERPATREIELRLTGNMERYSWSINGVKYEDAEPIRLKYGERVRFKFVNETMMTHPMHLHGMWSILDTGQGKWNPVKHTISINPGTTVYSETEVDEPGEWAFHCHLSYHMATGMFRKVVVEGGPTVTQLGNGN
;
A
#
# COMPACT_ATOMS: atom_id res chain seq x y z
N MET A 1 -66.54 65.76 -9.87
CA MET A 1 -66.09 65.74 -8.46
C MET A 1 -64.68 65.15 -8.46
N LYS A 2 -63.68 66.04 -8.29
CA LYS A 2 -62.24 65.89 -7.99
C LYS A 2 -61.45 64.65 -8.50
N ILE A 3 -60.57 64.81 -9.51
CA ILE A 3 -59.07 64.94 -9.47
C ILE A 3 -58.42 63.59 -9.85
N ASN A 4 -57.35 63.39 -10.64
CA ASN A 4 -56.58 64.12 -11.69
C ASN A 4 -55.33 63.22 -12.02
N TYR A 5 -54.78 63.29 -13.25
CA TYR A 5 -53.39 62.90 -13.71
C TYR A 5 -52.94 61.40 -13.66
N ILE A 6 -52.54 60.70 -14.75
CA ILE A 6 -51.44 60.81 -15.74
C ILE A 6 -50.19 59.95 -15.41
N LYS A 7 -49.83 59.07 -16.39
CA LYS A 7 -48.50 58.51 -16.79
C LYS A 7 -47.61 57.73 -15.80
N GLY A 8 -47.03 56.65 -16.33
CA GLY A 8 -45.56 56.47 -16.30
C GLY A 8 -45.01 55.13 -15.78
N VAL A 9 -44.47 54.32 -16.71
CA VAL A 9 -43.14 53.66 -16.71
C VAL A 9 -42.53 53.25 -15.36
N LEU A 10 -42.14 51.97 -15.21
CA LEU A 10 -40.72 51.60 -15.00
C LEU A 10 -40.48 50.09 -15.09
N ALA A 11 -39.48 49.73 -15.90
CA ALA A 11 -38.79 48.45 -15.88
C ALA A 11 -38.10 48.23 -14.53
N GLY A 12 -38.08 46.99 -14.05
CA GLY A 12 -37.32 46.57 -12.89
C GLY A 12 -36.79 45.16 -13.11
N ALA A 13 -35.59 45.06 -13.67
CA ALA A 13 -34.81 43.84 -13.69
C ALA A 13 -34.44 43.45 -12.25
N LEU A 14 -34.92 42.30 -11.78
CA LEU A 14 -34.37 41.66 -10.58
C LEU A 14 -33.22 40.76 -11.00
N ALA A 15 -32.01 41.31 -10.89
CA ALA A 15 -30.80 40.51 -10.76
C ALA A 15 -30.88 39.76 -9.43
N MET A 16 -31.11 38.44 -9.47
CA MET A 16 -30.74 37.59 -8.34
C MET A 16 -29.24 37.37 -8.42
N ALA A 17 -28.51 38.07 -7.55
CA ALA A 17 -27.14 37.78 -7.24
C ALA A 17 -27.05 36.32 -6.77
N ALA A 18 -26.30 35.51 -7.53
CA ALA A 18 -25.79 34.25 -7.02
C ALA A 18 -24.83 34.60 -5.87
N LEU A 19 -25.32 34.49 -4.65
CA LEU A 19 -24.45 34.44 -3.48
C LEU A 19 -23.63 33.16 -3.62
N SER A 20 -22.38 33.31 -4.02
CA SER A 20 -21.35 32.29 -3.80
C SER A 20 -21.32 32.04 -2.30
N THR A 21 -21.88 30.91 -1.85
CA THR A 21 -21.60 30.39 -0.53
C THR A 21 -20.10 30.12 -0.49
N GLY A 22 -19.35 31.02 0.16
CA GLY A 22 -17.94 30.77 0.44
C GLY A 22 -17.83 29.43 1.14
N SER A 23 -16.86 28.62 0.70
CA SER A 23 -16.42 27.40 1.38
C SER A 23 -16.33 27.68 2.89
N GLN A 24 -17.22 27.04 3.66
CA GLN A 24 -17.20 27.12 5.12
C GLN A 24 -16.11 26.17 5.59
N ALA A 25 -15.17 26.66 6.41
CA ALA A 25 -14.22 25.78 7.06
C ALA A 25 -14.96 24.82 7.99
N ALA A 26 -14.86 23.52 7.72
CA ALA A 26 -15.36 22.50 8.63
C ALA A 26 -14.29 22.25 9.71
N THR A 27 -14.67 22.43 10.97
CA THR A 27 -13.79 22.17 12.11
C THR A 27 -14.04 20.77 12.67
N TYR A 28 -12.97 20.01 12.85
CA TYR A 28 -12.97 18.67 13.41
C TYR A 28 -12.06 18.63 14.62
N ASP A 29 -12.45 17.86 15.64
CA ASP A 29 -11.63 17.63 16.82
C ASP A 29 -11.30 16.14 16.91
N LEU A 30 -10.02 15.83 17.05
CA LEU A 30 -9.49 14.49 17.26
C LEU A 30 -8.64 14.45 18.53
N THR A 31 -8.84 13.41 19.33
CA THR A 31 -7.95 13.08 20.44
C THR A 31 -7.14 11.83 20.09
N VAL A 32 -5.87 11.80 20.48
CA VAL A 32 -5.04 10.59 20.40
C VAL A 32 -5.01 9.94 21.78
N ASP A 33 -5.57 8.74 21.89
CA ASP A 33 -5.87 8.10 23.17
C ASP A 33 -5.32 6.68 23.24
N TYR A 34 -5.04 6.20 24.46
CA TYR A 34 -4.92 4.76 24.71
C TYR A 34 -6.30 4.10 24.57
N VAL A 35 -6.37 3.01 23.80
CA VAL A 35 -7.61 2.27 23.55
C VAL A 35 -7.40 0.77 23.82
N THR A 36 -8.50 0.03 23.97
CA THR A 36 -8.45 -1.44 24.01
C THR A 36 -8.83 -1.99 22.63
N ILE A 37 -7.94 -2.75 22.02
CA ILE A 37 -8.20 -3.48 20.78
C ILE A 37 -8.53 -4.92 21.13
N ASP A 38 -9.73 -5.35 20.77
CA ASP A 38 -10.26 -6.69 21.05
C ASP A 38 -10.39 -7.49 19.75
N THR A 39 -9.49 -8.45 19.58
CA THR A 39 -9.46 -9.35 18.43
C THR A 39 -10.32 -10.61 18.62
N GLY A 40 -11.03 -10.73 19.76
CA GLY A 40 -11.67 -11.96 20.19
C GLY A 40 -10.70 -12.86 20.97
N ASP A 41 -9.59 -13.24 20.34
CA ASP A 41 -8.57 -14.11 20.96
C ASP A 41 -7.69 -13.35 21.95
N THR A 42 -7.40 -12.08 21.64
CA THR A 42 -6.53 -11.23 22.45
C THR A 42 -7.13 -9.84 22.64
N LYS A 43 -6.93 -9.30 23.84
CA LYS A 43 -7.20 -7.91 24.19
C LYS A 43 -5.90 -7.23 24.52
N ALA A 44 -5.56 -6.18 23.80
CA ALA A 44 -4.33 -5.42 24.01
C ALA A 44 -4.63 -3.94 24.12
N THR A 45 -3.86 -3.25 24.96
CA THR A 45 -3.81 -1.78 24.90
C THR A 45 -3.14 -1.39 23.60
N GLY A 46 -3.77 -0.48 22.87
CA GLY A 46 -3.25 0.15 21.66
C GLY A 46 -3.42 1.65 21.72
N ILE A 47 -3.26 2.29 20.56
CA ILE A 47 -3.49 3.73 20.38
C ILE A 47 -4.62 3.89 19.37
N GLY A 48 -5.45 4.89 19.56
CA GLY A 48 -6.60 5.16 18.70
C GLY A 48 -6.93 6.64 18.66
N TYR A 49 -7.98 6.96 17.91
CA TYR A 49 -8.48 8.32 17.79
C TYR A 49 -9.91 8.42 18.32
N ASN A 50 -10.20 9.43 19.13
CA ASN A 50 -11.50 9.63 19.79
C ASN A 50 -11.95 8.38 20.58
N GLY A 51 -11.01 7.75 21.30
CA GLY A 51 -11.27 6.57 22.10
C GLY A 51 -11.52 5.26 21.32
N ALA A 52 -11.28 5.21 20.01
CA ALA A 52 -11.50 4.03 19.18
C ALA A 52 -10.33 3.71 18.23
N SER A 53 -10.18 2.43 17.89
CA SER A 53 -9.33 1.95 16.79
C SER A 53 -10.12 0.90 15.99
N PRO A 54 -10.38 1.11 14.70
CA PRO A 54 -10.08 2.31 13.91
C PRO A 54 -10.70 3.58 14.50
N GLY A 55 -10.04 4.72 14.25
CA GLY A 55 -10.58 6.04 14.53
C GLY A 55 -11.82 6.37 13.67
N PRO A 56 -12.43 7.55 13.87
CA PRO A 56 -13.60 7.96 13.10
C PRO A 56 -13.28 8.05 11.59
N THR A 57 -14.29 7.82 10.75
CA THR A 57 -14.22 8.22 9.35
C THR A 57 -14.46 9.72 9.25
N LEU A 58 -13.43 10.47 8.86
CA LEU A 58 -13.55 11.87 8.51
C LEU A 58 -14.18 11.99 7.12
N ARG A 59 -15.10 12.94 6.97
CA ARG A 59 -15.76 13.21 5.69
C ARG A 59 -15.54 14.66 5.32
N PHE A 60 -14.92 14.88 4.17
CA PHE A 60 -14.65 16.19 3.61
C PHE A 60 -15.39 16.38 2.28
N ARG A 61 -15.48 17.63 1.82
CA ARG A 61 -15.89 18.01 0.46
C ARG A 61 -14.73 18.64 -0.27
N GLU A 62 -14.50 18.23 -1.51
CA GLU A 62 -13.55 18.88 -2.41
C GLU A 62 -13.86 20.40 -2.51
N GLY A 63 -12.83 21.22 -2.37
CA GLY A 63 -12.92 22.69 -2.35
C GLY A 63 -13.05 23.32 -0.96
N GLU A 64 -13.22 22.52 0.10
CA GLU A 64 -13.30 23.05 1.47
C GLU A 64 -11.93 23.23 2.15
N GLU A 65 -11.87 24.06 3.19
CA GLU A 65 -10.73 24.09 4.13
C GLU A 65 -11.09 23.27 5.36
N ALA A 66 -10.46 22.10 5.53
CA ALA A 66 -10.62 21.29 6.72
C ALA A 66 -9.67 21.79 7.82
N VAL A 67 -10.22 22.17 8.98
CA VAL A 67 -9.47 22.59 10.16
C VAL A 67 -9.59 21.50 11.20
N ILE A 68 -8.49 20.84 11.57
CA ILE A 68 -8.53 19.66 12.44
C ILE A 68 -7.64 19.91 13.66
N ASN A 69 -8.26 20.04 14.83
CA ASN A 69 -7.54 20.16 16.09
C ASN A 69 -7.24 18.76 16.62
N VAL A 70 -5.96 18.46 16.84
CA VAL A 70 -5.50 17.15 17.31
C VAL A 70 -4.87 17.32 18.68
N THR A 71 -5.52 16.79 19.71
CA THR A 71 -5.02 16.80 21.10
C THR A 71 -4.37 15.47 21.45
N ASN A 72 -3.12 15.52 21.93
CA ASN A 72 -2.38 14.32 22.34
C ASN A 72 -2.63 13.98 23.82
N ASN A 73 -3.38 12.91 24.11
CA ASN A 73 -3.61 12.42 25.47
C ASN A 73 -2.65 11.28 25.87
N LEU A 74 -1.66 10.95 25.03
CA LEU A 74 -0.64 9.95 25.32
C LEU A 74 0.43 10.51 26.27
N LYS A 75 1.33 9.63 26.73
CA LYS A 75 2.51 10.01 27.53
C LYS A 75 3.77 10.27 26.68
N GLU A 76 3.64 10.14 25.37
CA GLU A 76 4.70 10.28 24.39
C GLU A 76 4.22 11.18 23.24
N ALA A 77 5.17 11.74 22.48
CA ALA A 77 4.83 12.55 21.33
C ALA A 77 4.07 11.74 20.27
N THR A 78 3.21 12.40 19.50
CA THR A 78 2.43 11.78 18.43
C THR A 78 2.41 12.65 17.18
N SER A 79 1.85 12.12 16.11
CA SER A 79 1.59 12.85 14.89
C SER A 79 0.41 12.21 14.16
N ILE A 80 -0.16 12.94 13.19
CA ILE A 80 -1.11 12.38 12.22
C ILE A 80 -0.62 12.74 10.82
N HIS A 81 -0.32 11.72 10.03
CA HIS A 81 -0.12 11.85 8.59
C HIS A 81 -1.44 11.59 7.85
N TRP A 82 -1.72 12.44 6.86
CA TRP A 82 -2.94 12.41 6.03
C TRP A 82 -2.65 11.69 4.72
N HIS A 83 -2.64 10.37 4.77
CA HIS A 83 -2.14 9.50 3.70
C HIS A 83 -2.81 9.77 2.35
N GLY A 84 -1.97 10.13 1.37
CA GLY A 84 -2.37 10.39 -0.01
C GLY A 84 -2.98 11.77 -0.27
N LEU A 85 -3.03 12.66 0.71
CA LEU A 85 -3.54 14.03 0.52
C LEU A 85 -2.45 14.97 -0.02
N ILE A 86 -2.83 15.81 -0.98
CA ILE A 86 -2.04 16.93 -1.47
C ILE A 86 -2.35 18.16 -0.61
N LEU A 87 -1.39 18.55 0.22
CA LEU A 87 -1.55 19.56 1.27
C LEU A 87 -0.27 20.41 1.42
N PRO A 88 -0.27 21.52 2.18
CA PRO A 88 0.96 22.22 2.52
C PRO A 88 1.86 21.35 3.40
N TYR A 89 3.15 21.23 3.07
CA TYR A 89 4.03 20.25 3.72
C TYR A 89 4.06 20.34 5.25
N GLN A 90 3.90 21.52 5.87
CA GLN A 90 3.85 21.67 7.33
C GLN A 90 2.68 20.92 7.99
N MET A 91 1.64 20.61 7.21
CA MET A 91 0.46 19.87 7.63
C MET A 91 0.57 18.37 7.34
N ASP A 92 1.71 17.90 6.82
CA ASP A 92 1.93 16.50 6.41
C ASP A 92 2.07 15.55 7.60
N GLY A 93 2.50 16.05 8.76
CA GLY A 93 2.48 15.29 10.02
C GLY A 93 3.59 14.25 10.20
N VAL A 94 4.77 14.48 9.64
CA VAL A 94 5.98 13.66 9.81
C VAL A 94 6.99 14.38 10.73
N PRO A 95 7.15 13.94 12.00
CA PRO A 95 8.10 14.54 12.92
C PRO A 95 9.53 14.58 12.38
N GLY A 96 10.20 15.72 12.50
CA GLY A 96 11.57 15.92 12.01
C GLY A 96 11.69 16.21 10.51
N ILE A 97 10.59 16.19 9.76
CA ILE A 97 10.54 16.59 8.34
C ILE A 97 9.57 17.77 8.18
N SER A 98 8.28 17.56 8.40
CA SER A 98 7.28 18.61 8.17
C SER A 98 7.09 19.53 9.38
N PHE A 99 7.27 18.99 10.58
CA PHE A 99 6.99 19.66 11.85
C PHE A 99 7.67 18.90 13.03
N PRO A 100 7.63 19.40 14.28
CA PRO A 100 8.32 18.74 15.40
C PRO A 100 7.59 17.54 16.03
N GLY A 101 6.29 17.34 15.77
CA GLY A 101 5.45 16.41 16.53
C GLY A 101 4.46 17.15 17.44
N ILE A 102 3.51 16.41 18.04
CA ILE A 102 2.55 16.91 19.03
C ILE A 102 2.94 16.33 20.39
N GLU A 103 3.44 17.16 21.31
CA GLU A 103 3.89 16.69 22.63
C GLU A 103 2.69 16.30 23.53
N PRO A 104 2.93 15.49 24.59
CA PRO A 104 1.89 15.11 25.55
C PRO A 104 1.13 16.31 26.13
N GLY A 105 -0.20 16.27 26.03
CA GLY A 105 -1.11 17.31 26.52
C GLY A 105 -1.24 18.53 25.60
N GLU A 106 -0.48 18.60 24.50
CA GLU A 106 -0.59 19.69 23.52
C GLU A 106 -1.66 19.43 22.47
N THR A 107 -2.06 20.50 21.79
CA THR A 107 -2.98 20.44 20.65
C THR A 107 -2.34 21.11 19.44
N PHE A 108 -2.31 20.41 18.31
CA PHE A 108 -1.87 20.97 17.04
C PHE A 108 -3.06 21.12 16.09
N THR A 109 -3.13 22.24 15.37
CA THR A 109 -4.20 22.50 14.39
C THR A 109 -3.70 22.28 12.98
N TYR A 110 -4.22 21.25 12.31
CA TYR A 110 -4.00 21.03 10.88
C TYR A 110 -4.98 21.88 10.06
N ARG A 111 -4.47 22.51 9.00
CA ARG A 111 -5.29 23.26 8.02
C ARG A 111 -5.06 22.69 6.63
N ILE A 112 -6.02 21.93 6.15
CA ILE A 112 -5.91 21.17 4.90
C ILE A 112 -6.83 21.81 3.85
N PRO A 113 -6.27 22.46 2.82
CA PRO A 113 -7.05 22.83 1.65
C PRO A 113 -7.38 21.55 0.86
N VAL A 114 -8.62 21.12 0.90
CA VAL A 114 -9.05 19.86 0.28
C VAL A 114 -9.21 20.08 -1.23
N LYS A 115 -8.18 19.72 -2.02
CA LYS A 115 -8.14 19.95 -3.48
C LYS A 115 -8.40 18.70 -4.32
N GLN A 116 -8.77 17.60 -3.69
CA GLN A 116 -8.96 16.30 -4.33
C GLN A 116 -10.22 15.63 -3.81
N SER A 117 -10.58 14.48 -4.36
CA SER A 117 -11.74 13.66 -3.97
C SER A 117 -11.37 12.19 -3.98
N GLY A 118 -12.03 11.35 -3.18
CA GLY A 118 -11.79 9.90 -3.20
C GLY A 118 -11.70 9.26 -1.82
N THR A 119 -11.16 8.04 -1.79
CA THR A 119 -10.92 7.24 -0.57
C THR A 119 -9.48 7.38 -0.11
N TYR A 120 -9.29 7.88 1.11
CA TYR A 120 -8.01 8.08 1.77
C TYR A 120 -8.08 7.62 3.23
N TRP A 121 -6.99 7.81 3.96
CA TRP A 121 -6.91 7.43 5.37
C TRP A 121 -5.88 8.30 6.08
N PHE A 122 -5.84 8.21 7.40
CA PHE A 122 -4.82 8.87 8.22
C PHE A 122 -4.27 7.89 9.23
N HIS A 123 -3.02 8.08 9.62
CA HIS A 123 -2.38 7.26 10.63
C HIS A 123 -1.27 8.02 11.33
N SER A 124 -0.81 7.49 12.46
CA SER A 124 0.35 8.07 13.14
C SER A 124 1.64 7.81 12.36
N HIS A 125 2.48 8.83 12.28
CA HIS A 125 3.85 8.75 11.73
C HIS A 125 4.90 8.82 12.87
N SER A 126 4.49 8.43 14.08
CA SER A 126 5.33 8.45 15.28
C SER A 126 5.53 7.02 15.80
N GLY A 127 6.79 6.57 15.84
CA GLY A 127 7.16 5.25 16.37
C GLY A 127 6.36 4.11 15.74
N PHE A 128 5.81 3.22 16.58
CA PHE A 128 4.93 2.12 16.15
C PHE A 128 3.47 2.33 16.53
N GLN A 129 3.03 3.59 16.66
CA GLN A 129 1.65 3.89 17.00
C GLN A 129 0.66 3.40 15.92
N GLU A 130 1.02 3.44 14.63
CA GLU A 130 0.18 2.93 13.52
C GLU A 130 0.00 1.40 13.55
N PRO A 131 1.06 0.57 13.69
CA PRO A 131 0.91 -0.86 13.97
C PRO A 131 0.10 -1.15 15.24
N ASP A 132 0.22 -0.29 16.26
CA ASP A 132 -0.48 -0.46 17.53
C ASP A 132 -1.92 0.08 17.55
N GLY A 133 -2.41 0.66 16.45
CA GLY A 133 -3.84 0.94 16.23
C GLY A 133 -4.19 2.36 15.80
N ALA A 134 -3.23 3.27 15.73
CA ALA A 134 -3.46 4.68 15.41
C ALA A 134 -3.69 4.89 13.91
N TYR A 135 -4.90 4.59 13.44
CA TYR A 135 -5.33 4.83 12.06
C TYR A 135 -6.83 5.16 11.99
N GLY A 136 -7.27 5.83 10.92
CA GLY A 136 -8.67 6.12 10.63
C GLY A 136 -8.88 6.42 9.15
N SER A 137 -10.12 6.61 8.71
CA SER A 137 -10.47 6.75 7.29
C SER A 137 -10.83 8.18 6.92
N ILE A 138 -10.62 8.55 5.66
CA ILE A 138 -11.03 9.83 5.10
C ILE A 138 -11.79 9.57 3.80
N ILE A 139 -13.02 10.07 3.72
CA ILE A 139 -13.77 10.11 2.47
C ILE A 139 -13.91 11.56 2.04
N ILE A 140 -13.44 11.87 0.84
CA ILE A 140 -13.60 13.20 0.26
C ILE A 140 -14.64 13.12 -0.85
N GLU A 141 -15.78 13.77 -0.64
CA GLU A 141 -16.85 13.89 -1.62
C GLU A 141 -16.43 14.84 -2.74
N PRO A 142 -16.53 14.44 -4.02
CA PRO A 142 -16.14 15.30 -5.12
C PRO A 142 -17.10 16.49 -5.27
N GLU A 143 -16.58 17.63 -5.75
CA GLU A 143 -17.39 18.79 -6.11
C GLU A 143 -18.34 18.45 -7.27
N LYS A 144 -17.85 17.59 -8.18
CA LYS A 144 -18.57 17.15 -9.36
C LYS A 144 -19.12 15.75 -9.16
N ARG A 145 -20.18 15.43 -9.90
CA ARG A 145 -20.76 14.09 -9.89
C ARG A 145 -19.72 13.03 -10.29
N GLU A 146 -19.64 11.97 -9.51
CA GLU A 146 -18.84 10.78 -9.82
C GLU A 146 -19.18 10.20 -11.21
N PRO A 147 -18.20 9.64 -11.94
CA PRO A 147 -18.39 9.09 -13.28
C PRO A 147 -19.13 7.74 -13.28
N PHE A 148 -19.39 7.17 -12.11
CA PHE A 148 -20.15 5.93 -11.92
C PHE A 148 -21.32 6.17 -10.97
N LYS A 149 -22.24 5.20 -10.93
CA LYS A 149 -23.43 5.25 -10.08
C LYS A 149 -23.35 4.16 -9.02
N PHE A 150 -23.66 4.51 -7.79
CA PHE A 150 -23.87 3.61 -6.68
C PHE A 150 -25.08 4.10 -5.89
N ASP A 151 -25.71 3.20 -5.15
CA ASP A 151 -26.90 3.48 -4.36
C ASP A 151 -26.55 3.52 -2.87
N ARG A 152 -25.45 2.86 -2.48
CA ARG A 152 -24.88 2.85 -1.13
C ARG A 152 -23.36 2.74 -1.16
N GLU A 153 -22.71 3.23 -0.11
CA GLU A 153 -21.29 3.02 0.11
C GLU A 153 -20.96 2.53 1.51
N TYR A 154 -19.86 1.78 1.63
CA TYR A 154 -19.23 1.42 2.88
C TYR A 154 -17.72 1.60 2.80
N VAL A 155 -17.11 2.00 3.90
CA VAL A 155 -15.66 1.92 4.08
C VAL A 155 -15.32 0.53 4.62
N VAL A 156 -14.29 -0.09 4.06
CA VAL A 156 -13.79 -1.41 4.43
C VAL A 156 -12.30 -1.29 4.71
N VAL A 157 -11.94 -1.11 5.98
CA VAL A 157 -10.55 -0.96 6.41
C VAL A 157 -9.99 -2.31 6.82
N LEU A 158 -8.93 -2.75 6.14
CA LEU A 158 -8.15 -3.94 6.46
C LEU A 158 -7.02 -3.58 7.42
N LYS A 159 -6.81 -4.41 8.44
CA LYS A 159 -5.71 -4.29 9.40
C LYS A 159 -5.21 -5.68 9.80
N ASP A 160 -3.91 -5.85 9.91
CA ASP A 160 -3.28 -6.96 10.62
C ASP A 160 -3.02 -6.58 12.09
N LYS A 161 -3.66 -7.27 13.04
CA LYS A 161 -3.36 -7.08 14.47
C LYS A 161 -2.61 -8.25 15.04
N HIS A 162 -1.34 -8.03 15.36
CA HIS A 162 -0.51 -9.01 16.06
C HIS A 162 -0.64 -8.83 17.59
N PRO A 163 -0.56 -9.92 18.39
CA PRO A 163 -0.62 -9.84 19.86
C PRO A 163 0.60 -9.20 20.53
N HIS A 164 1.70 -9.05 19.78
CA HIS A 164 2.90 -8.34 20.23
C HIS A 164 2.82 -6.88 19.78
N SER A 165 3.33 -5.95 20.60
CA SER A 165 3.48 -4.55 20.21
C SER A 165 4.48 -4.38 19.07
N GLY A 166 4.40 -3.26 18.35
CA GLY A 166 5.33 -2.96 17.26
C GLY A 166 6.80 -3.02 17.68
N ASP A 167 7.15 -2.45 18.84
CA ASP A 167 8.52 -2.52 19.38
C ASP A 167 9.01 -3.94 19.64
N ARG A 168 8.11 -4.81 20.13
CA ARG A 168 8.45 -6.22 20.39
C ARG A 168 8.64 -6.97 19.08
N ILE A 169 7.82 -6.68 18.07
CA ILE A 169 7.95 -7.28 16.74
C ILE A 169 9.28 -6.89 16.13
N LEU A 170 9.61 -5.59 16.09
CA LEU A 170 10.88 -5.13 15.55
C LEU A 170 12.07 -5.79 16.26
N ARG A 171 12.05 -5.83 17.59
CA ARG A 171 13.12 -6.45 18.39
C ARG A 171 13.32 -7.91 18.02
N ASN A 172 12.24 -8.66 17.86
CA ASN A 172 12.30 -10.06 17.49
C ASN A 172 12.88 -10.24 16.08
N LEU A 173 12.41 -9.47 15.11
CA LEU A 173 12.91 -9.49 13.73
C LEU A 173 14.40 -9.13 13.64
N LYS A 174 14.85 -8.16 14.45
CA LYS A 174 16.27 -7.80 14.55
C LYS A 174 17.16 -8.89 15.16
N MET A 175 16.61 -9.74 16.03
CA MET A 175 17.34 -10.85 16.64
C MET A 175 17.34 -12.11 15.77
N MET A 176 16.21 -12.37 15.11
CA MET A 176 15.95 -13.55 14.30
C MET A 176 14.97 -13.12 13.19
N PRO A 177 15.46 -12.88 11.96
CA PRO A 177 14.65 -12.33 10.87
C PRO A 177 13.43 -13.19 10.53
N ASP A 178 13.55 -14.50 10.70
CA ASP A 178 12.51 -15.48 10.46
C ASP A 178 11.66 -15.83 11.70
N TYR A 179 11.76 -15.03 12.78
CA TYR A 179 11.10 -15.32 14.06
C TYR A 179 9.59 -15.57 13.92
N TYR A 180 8.94 -14.86 13.01
CA TYR A 180 7.51 -14.98 12.76
C TYR A 180 7.17 -15.86 11.57
N ASN A 181 8.14 -16.48 10.90
CA ASN A 181 7.86 -17.41 9.82
C ASN A 181 7.43 -18.76 10.38
N ARG A 182 6.12 -19.02 10.34
CA ARG A 182 5.50 -20.23 10.90
C ARG A 182 5.32 -21.35 9.87
N LYS A 183 5.72 -21.11 8.62
CA LYS A 183 5.57 -22.05 7.50
C LYS A 183 6.94 -22.49 6.99
N GLN A 184 7.72 -23.12 7.86
CA GLN A 184 9.04 -23.65 7.48
C GLN A 184 8.92 -25.00 6.79
N ARG A 185 9.85 -25.28 5.87
CA ARG A 185 9.90 -26.54 5.12
C ARG A 185 10.34 -27.70 6.01
N THR A 186 9.72 -28.85 5.79
CA THR A 186 9.92 -30.08 6.56
C THR A 186 10.72 -31.14 5.77
N LEU A 187 11.03 -32.26 6.43
CA LEU A 187 11.61 -33.44 5.76
C LEU A 187 10.61 -34.10 4.78
N GLY A 188 9.31 -34.02 5.07
CA GLY A 188 8.26 -34.48 4.16
C GLY A 188 8.30 -33.71 2.84
N ASP A 189 8.39 -32.38 2.91
CA ASP A 189 8.49 -31.53 1.72
C ASP A 189 9.73 -31.83 0.88
N PHE A 190 10.84 -32.22 1.52
CA PHE A 190 12.04 -32.65 0.79
C PHE A 190 11.79 -33.95 0.01
N ILE A 191 11.12 -34.93 0.60
CA ILE A 191 10.78 -36.19 -0.08
C ILE A 191 9.85 -35.92 -1.25
N ASP A 192 8.86 -35.05 -1.06
CA ASP A 192 7.92 -34.65 -2.12
C ASP A 192 8.63 -33.91 -3.26
N ASP A 193 9.56 -33.00 -2.97
CA ASP A 193 10.39 -32.33 -3.98
C ASP A 193 11.22 -33.34 -4.77
N VAL A 194 11.88 -34.29 -4.09
CA VAL A 194 12.68 -35.32 -4.76
C VAL A 194 11.79 -36.18 -5.66
N GLY A 195 10.57 -36.47 -5.23
CA GLY A 195 9.58 -37.19 -6.04
C GLY A 195 9.13 -36.41 -7.27
N LYS A 196 8.97 -35.07 -7.16
CA LYS A 196 8.50 -34.20 -8.25
C LYS A 196 9.62 -33.80 -9.24
N ASN A 197 10.78 -33.42 -8.70
CA ASN A 197 11.85 -32.74 -9.43
C ASN A 197 13.12 -33.59 -9.56
N GLY A 198 13.21 -34.71 -8.84
CA GLY A 198 14.42 -35.54 -8.77
C GLY A 198 15.44 -35.03 -7.73
N LEU A 199 16.31 -35.93 -7.27
CA LEU A 199 17.25 -35.65 -6.17
C LEU A 199 18.28 -34.56 -6.52
N GLY A 200 18.84 -34.59 -7.73
CA GLY A 200 19.87 -33.64 -8.16
C GLY A 200 19.35 -32.20 -8.22
N ALA A 201 18.19 -31.98 -8.85
CA ALA A 201 17.56 -30.66 -8.95
C ALA A 201 17.15 -30.13 -7.57
N THR A 202 16.58 -31.00 -6.72
CA THR A 202 16.18 -30.63 -5.36
C THR A 202 17.39 -30.20 -4.50
N LEU A 203 18.51 -30.93 -4.59
CA LEU A 203 19.73 -30.58 -3.87
C LEU A 203 20.37 -29.29 -4.37
N SER A 204 20.38 -29.07 -5.69
CA SER A 204 20.88 -27.82 -6.28
C SER A 204 20.07 -26.64 -5.79
N GLU A 205 18.73 -26.71 -5.93
CA GLU A 205 17.82 -25.66 -5.50
C GLU A 205 17.98 -25.37 -4.00
N ARG A 206 18.04 -26.41 -3.15
CA ARG A 206 18.30 -26.24 -1.71
C ARG A 206 19.65 -25.57 -1.43
N GLY A 207 20.68 -25.88 -2.22
CA GLY A 207 21.99 -25.25 -2.13
C GLY A 207 21.92 -23.76 -2.43
N ASP A 208 21.23 -23.40 -3.51
CA ASP A 208 21.07 -22.00 -3.93
C ASP A 208 20.31 -21.19 -2.86
N TRP A 209 19.16 -21.67 -2.37
CA TRP A 209 18.43 -21.02 -1.28
C TRP A 209 19.22 -20.97 0.03
N GLY A 210 20.00 -22.01 0.34
CA GLY A 210 20.89 -22.03 1.49
C GLY A 210 21.99 -20.95 1.42
N SER A 211 22.48 -20.65 0.21
CA SER A 211 23.48 -19.59 0.00
C SER A 211 22.91 -18.17 0.15
N MET A 212 21.61 -18.00 -0.12
CA MET A 212 20.89 -16.73 -0.06
C MET A 212 20.52 -16.29 1.37
N ARG A 213 20.64 -17.18 2.35
CA ARG A 213 20.34 -16.92 3.77
C ARG A 213 18.93 -16.34 4.00
N MET A 214 17.96 -16.76 3.20
CA MET A 214 16.55 -16.42 3.31
C MET A 214 15.71 -17.61 2.82
N MET A 215 14.48 -17.74 3.33
CA MET A 215 13.63 -18.90 3.07
C MET A 215 12.62 -18.64 1.95
N ARG A 216 12.38 -19.63 1.09
CA ARG A 216 11.33 -19.56 0.05
C ARG A 216 9.93 -19.20 0.54
N THR A 217 9.67 -19.50 1.80
CA THR A 217 8.37 -19.29 2.46
C THR A 217 8.28 -17.94 3.17
N ASP A 218 9.35 -17.14 3.14
CA ASP A 218 9.45 -15.83 3.77
C ASP A 218 8.84 -14.74 2.89
N ILE A 219 7.52 -14.85 2.67
CA ILE A 219 6.73 -13.91 1.85
C ILE A 219 6.15 -12.78 2.70
N GLU A 220 5.96 -13.05 3.99
CA GLU A 220 5.41 -12.14 4.99
C GLU A 220 6.30 -12.20 6.23
N ASP A 221 6.96 -11.09 6.54
CA ASP A 221 7.85 -10.98 7.70
C ASP A 221 7.14 -11.22 9.04
N VAL A 222 5.83 -10.95 9.10
CA VAL A 222 5.04 -11.01 10.34
C VAL A 222 3.79 -11.85 10.11
N GLN A 223 3.82 -13.09 10.59
CA GLN A 223 2.69 -14.02 10.58
C GLN A 223 2.09 -14.21 11.97
N GLY A 224 0.90 -14.81 12.05
CA GLY A 224 0.20 -15.07 13.31
C GLY A 224 -0.50 -13.84 13.90
N PHE A 225 -0.82 -12.88 13.04
CA PHE A 225 -1.77 -11.81 13.33
C PHE A 225 -3.22 -12.28 13.14
N VAL A 226 -4.17 -11.52 13.69
CA VAL A 226 -5.58 -11.61 13.36
C VAL A 226 -5.91 -10.54 12.33
N GLY A 227 -6.47 -10.93 11.18
CA GLY A 227 -6.93 -9.98 10.17
C GLY A 227 -8.26 -9.35 10.59
N LEU A 228 -8.34 -8.02 10.53
CA LEU A 228 -9.50 -7.25 10.94
C LEU A 228 -10.13 -6.55 9.74
N ILE A 229 -11.46 -6.46 9.73
CA ILE A 229 -12.22 -5.55 8.87
C ILE A 229 -12.98 -4.57 9.77
N ASN A 230 -12.73 -3.26 9.59
CA ASN A 230 -13.33 -2.20 10.39
C ASN A 230 -13.18 -2.41 11.91
N GLY A 231 -12.01 -2.90 12.33
CA GLY A 231 -11.70 -3.20 13.73
C GLY A 231 -12.28 -4.49 14.29
N MET A 232 -13.02 -5.26 13.48
CA MET A 232 -13.64 -6.51 13.89
C MET A 232 -12.88 -7.73 13.38
N SER A 233 -12.71 -8.73 14.24
CA SER A 233 -12.13 -10.04 13.87
C SER A 233 -13.09 -10.86 13.00
N PRO A 234 -12.62 -11.95 12.37
CA PRO A 234 -13.47 -12.82 11.55
C PRO A 234 -14.69 -13.40 12.31
N ASP A 235 -14.57 -13.54 13.62
CA ASP A 235 -15.65 -14.02 14.49
C ASP A 235 -16.65 -12.94 14.87
N GLN A 236 -16.16 -11.71 15.11
CA GLN A 236 -17.01 -10.54 15.33
C GLN A 236 -17.77 -10.14 14.05
N ASN A 237 -17.12 -10.31 12.88
CA ASN A 237 -17.71 -10.26 11.54
C ASN A 237 -18.52 -8.99 11.24
N TRP A 238 -17.81 -7.94 10.81
CA TRP A 238 -18.46 -6.71 10.36
C TRP A 238 -19.49 -7.00 9.26
N THR A 239 -20.69 -6.42 9.37
CA THR A 239 -21.78 -6.62 8.40
C THR A 239 -22.14 -5.33 7.67
N GLY A 240 -22.02 -5.35 6.35
CA GLY A 240 -22.58 -4.34 5.46
C GLY A 240 -23.97 -4.75 4.99
N LEU A 241 -24.98 -3.88 5.13
CA LEU A 241 -26.33 -4.16 4.65
C LEU A 241 -26.52 -3.78 3.18
N PHE A 242 -27.32 -4.54 2.44
CA PHE A 242 -27.75 -4.18 1.08
C PHE A 242 -29.23 -4.50 0.83
N LYS A 243 -29.80 -3.95 -0.23
CA LYS A 243 -31.06 -4.42 -0.82
C LYS A 243 -30.75 -5.13 -2.14
N PRO A 244 -31.44 -6.23 -2.49
CA PRO A 244 -31.26 -6.86 -3.80
C PRO A 244 -31.35 -5.84 -4.94
N GLU A 245 -30.46 -5.99 -5.93
CA GLU A 245 -30.24 -5.10 -7.07
C GLU A 245 -29.58 -3.73 -6.76
N GLU A 246 -29.26 -3.44 -5.50
CA GLU A 246 -28.55 -2.23 -5.08
C GLU A 246 -27.08 -2.29 -5.52
N ARG A 247 -26.55 -1.21 -6.10
CA ARG A 247 -25.11 -1.07 -6.33
C ARG A 247 -24.46 -0.56 -5.06
N VAL A 248 -23.62 -1.40 -4.47
CA VAL A 248 -22.88 -1.09 -3.26
C VAL A 248 -21.43 -0.77 -3.64
N ARG A 249 -20.99 0.45 -3.35
CA ARG A 249 -19.58 0.85 -3.43
C ARG A 249 -18.87 0.42 -2.14
N LEU A 250 -17.87 -0.42 -2.25
CA LEU A 250 -17.00 -0.82 -1.16
C LEU A 250 -15.67 -0.10 -1.33
N ARG A 251 -15.29 0.72 -0.33
CA ARG A 251 -14.09 1.54 -0.32
C ARG A 251 -13.04 0.87 0.54
N PHE A 252 -12.19 0.08 -0.09
CA PHE A 252 -11.13 -0.68 0.57
C PHE A 252 -9.94 0.21 0.89
N ILE A 253 -9.46 0.12 2.13
CA ILE A 253 -8.24 0.75 2.61
C ILE A 253 -7.42 -0.35 3.26
N ASN A 254 -6.15 -0.53 2.88
CA ASN A 254 -5.26 -1.41 3.61
C ASN A 254 -4.40 -0.60 4.59
N ALA A 255 -4.85 -0.53 5.85
CA ALA A 255 -4.17 0.17 6.93
C ALA A 255 -3.24 -0.76 7.75
N SER A 256 -2.82 -1.87 7.15
CA SER A 256 -1.95 -2.87 7.78
C SER A 256 -0.54 -2.35 8.04
N ALA A 257 0.15 -2.94 9.01
CA ALA A 257 1.56 -2.69 9.25
C ALA A 257 2.45 -3.42 8.22
N MET A 258 2.08 -4.66 7.87
CA MET A 258 2.92 -5.51 7.01
C MET A 258 2.15 -6.28 5.94
N THR A 259 0.84 -6.46 6.11
CA THR A 259 0.10 -7.47 5.36
C THR A 259 -0.50 -6.96 4.04
N TYR A 260 -0.17 -7.67 2.96
CA TYR A 260 -0.89 -7.59 1.69
C TYR A 260 -2.09 -8.54 1.73
N PHE A 261 -3.23 -8.11 1.20
CA PHE A 261 -4.43 -8.93 1.15
C PHE A 261 -4.88 -9.19 -0.28
N ASP A 262 -5.26 -10.43 -0.57
CA ASP A 262 -6.03 -10.80 -1.76
C ASP A 262 -7.52 -10.81 -1.37
N VAL A 263 -8.29 -9.89 -1.96
CA VAL A 263 -9.68 -9.62 -1.62
C VAL A 263 -10.61 -10.21 -2.67
N ARG A 264 -11.58 -11.02 -2.23
CA ARG A 264 -12.65 -11.57 -3.07
C ARG A 264 -14.00 -11.58 -2.36
N ILE A 265 -15.06 -11.57 -3.16
CA ILE A 265 -16.45 -11.67 -2.68
C ILE A 265 -17.16 -12.81 -3.42
N PRO A 266 -16.97 -14.09 -3.02
CA PRO A 266 -17.53 -15.24 -3.71
C PRO A 266 -19.03 -15.11 -4.02
N GLY A 267 -19.36 -15.21 -5.31
CA GLY A 267 -20.71 -15.03 -5.82
C GLY A 267 -21.05 -13.62 -6.29
N LEU A 268 -20.13 -12.65 -6.21
CA LEU A 268 -20.26 -11.30 -6.76
C LEU A 268 -19.03 -10.95 -7.61
N GLU A 269 -19.27 -10.47 -8.82
CA GLU A 269 -18.25 -9.81 -9.64
C GLU A 269 -17.99 -8.40 -9.06
N MET A 270 -16.72 -8.02 -8.93
CA MET A 270 -16.33 -6.69 -8.49
C MET A 270 -15.96 -5.84 -9.69
N THR A 271 -16.43 -4.60 -9.74
CA THR A 271 -15.99 -3.61 -10.72
C THR A 271 -15.13 -2.56 -10.04
N VAL A 272 -13.82 -2.59 -10.24
CA VAL A 272 -12.88 -1.57 -9.75
C VAL A 272 -13.12 -0.27 -10.49
N VAL A 273 -13.36 0.82 -9.76
CA VAL A 273 -13.67 2.15 -10.32
C VAL A 273 -12.76 3.26 -9.81
N GLN A 274 -12.03 3.02 -8.71
CA GLN A 274 -11.04 3.95 -8.16
C GLN A 274 -9.83 3.18 -7.63
N ALA A 275 -8.64 3.75 -7.79
CA ALA A 275 -7.42 3.31 -7.14
C ALA A 275 -6.71 4.54 -6.55
N ASP A 276 -6.35 4.49 -5.27
CA ASP A 276 -5.60 5.55 -4.56
C ASP A 276 -6.24 6.94 -4.70
N GLY A 277 -7.55 7.01 -4.49
CA GLY A 277 -8.32 8.26 -4.63
C GLY A 277 -8.64 8.66 -6.08
N ASN A 278 -7.98 8.08 -7.08
CA ASN A 278 -8.11 8.48 -8.48
C ASN A 278 -9.03 7.55 -9.26
N ASN A 279 -10.00 8.13 -9.98
CA ASN A 279 -10.94 7.37 -10.78
C ASN A 279 -10.23 6.67 -11.95
N VAL A 280 -10.52 5.38 -12.14
CA VAL A 280 -10.00 4.55 -13.22
C VAL A 280 -11.11 4.14 -14.19
N GLN A 281 -10.73 3.75 -15.40
CA GLN A 281 -11.64 3.09 -16.32
C GLN A 281 -12.11 1.78 -15.67
N PRO A 282 -13.43 1.50 -15.61
CA PRO A 282 -13.94 0.36 -14.86
C PRO A 282 -13.32 -0.97 -15.29
N VAL A 283 -12.78 -1.73 -14.34
CA VAL A 283 -12.20 -3.07 -14.56
C VAL A 283 -13.01 -4.09 -13.78
N LYS A 284 -13.55 -5.10 -14.47
CA LYS A 284 -14.26 -6.22 -13.85
C LYS A 284 -13.27 -7.29 -13.43
N VAL A 285 -13.34 -7.69 -12.16
CA VAL A 285 -12.43 -8.65 -11.54
C VAL A 285 -13.18 -9.55 -10.56
N ASP A 286 -12.66 -10.75 -10.37
CA ASP A 286 -13.10 -11.70 -9.36
C ASP A 286 -12.32 -11.53 -8.04
N GLU A 287 -11.07 -11.08 -8.15
CA GLU A 287 -10.15 -10.92 -7.03
C GLU A 287 -9.12 -9.82 -7.34
N PHE A 288 -8.65 -9.12 -6.32
CA PHE A 288 -7.57 -8.15 -6.44
C PHE A 288 -6.66 -8.22 -5.21
N ARG A 289 -5.37 -7.92 -5.41
CA ARG A 289 -4.41 -7.72 -4.32
C ARG A 289 -4.40 -6.24 -3.95
N ILE A 290 -4.41 -5.95 -2.64
CA ILE A 290 -4.25 -4.61 -2.10
C ILE A 290 -3.00 -4.58 -1.23
N ALA A 291 -2.00 -3.80 -1.64
CA ALA A 291 -0.79 -3.57 -0.89
C ALA A 291 -1.05 -2.70 0.34
N VAL A 292 -0.12 -2.72 1.29
CA VAL A 292 -0.19 -1.81 2.44
C VAL A 292 -0.25 -0.37 1.93
N ALA A 293 -1.19 0.40 2.48
CA ALA A 293 -1.47 1.79 2.15
C ALA A 293 -2.08 2.08 0.78
N GLU A 294 -2.42 1.08 -0.03
CA GLU A 294 -3.27 1.30 -1.20
C GLU A 294 -4.74 1.47 -0.80
N THR A 295 -5.50 2.14 -1.68
CA THR A 295 -6.96 2.17 -1.60
C THR A 295 -7.59 1.74 -2.92
N TYR A 296 -8.70 1.02 -2.85
CA TYR A 296 -9.49 0.63 -4.02
C TYR A 296 -10.97 0.81 -3.75
N ASP A 297 -11.69 1.43 -4.68
CA ASP A 297 -13.14 1.39 -4.65
C ASP A 297 -13.65 0.42 -5.69
N VAL A 298 -14.51 -0.50 -5.25
CA VAL A 298 -15.18 -1.46 -6.12
C VAL A 298 -16.68 -1.33 -6.00
N ILE A 299 -17.39 -1.56 -7.10
CA ILE A 299 -18.85 -1.67 -7.11
C ILE A 299 -19.22 -3.14 -7.23
N VAL A 300 -20.10 -3.58 -6.34
CA VAL A 300 -20.80 -4.86 -6.44
C VAL A 300 -22.30 -4.62 -6.54
N GLN A 301 -23.02 -5.55 -7.18
CA GLN A 301 -24.48 -5.48 -7.29
C GLN A 301 -25.09 -6.83 -6.90
N PRO A 302 -25.33 -7.07 -5.61
CA PRO A 302 -25.93 -8.32 -5.15
C PRO A 302 -27.39 -8.42 -5.60
N LYS A 303 -27.75 -9.55 -6.21
CA LYS A 303 -29.10 -9.79 -6.77
C LYS A 303 -29.95 -10.70 -5.91
N ASP A 304 -29.31 -11.60 -5.16
CA ASP A 304 -30.01 -12.60 -4.37
C ASP A 304 -30.22 -12.11 -2.93
N ASP A 305 -31.29 -12.59 -2.29
CA ASP A 305 -31.56 -12.34 -0.88
C ASP A 305 -30.72 -13.27 0.03
N ARG A 306 -29.39 -13.21 -0.11
CA ARG A 306 -28.42 -14.04 0.64
C ARG A 306 -27.22 -13.24 1.13
N ALA A 307 -26.51 -13.79 2.11
CA ALA A 307 -25.25 -13.21 2.59
C ALA A 307 -24.09 -13.60 1.65
N TYR A 308 -23.18 -12.65 1.42
CA TYR A 308 -21.96 -12.81 0.63
C TYR A 308 -20.74 -12.52 1.52
N PRO A 309 -19.71 -13.37 1.54
CA PRO A 309 -18.53 -13.15 2.36
C PRO A 309 -17.59 -12.16 1.67
N ILE A 310 -17.16 -11.12 2.37
CA ILE A 310 -16.02 -10.30 1.98
C ILE A 310 -14.80 -10.94 2.65
N LEU A 311 -13.99 -11.64 1.86
CA LEU A 311 -12.81 -12.36 2.34
C LEU A 311 -11.55 -11.66 1.87
N ALA A 312 -10.64 -11.39 2.79
CA ALA A 312 -9.31 -10.86 2.54
C ALA A 312 -8.28 -11.86 3.09
N GLU A 313 -7.67 -12.68 2.23
CA GLU A 313 -6.60 -13.60 2.62
C GLU A 313 -5.25 -12.93 2.50
N SER A 314 -4.35 -13.16 3.45
CA SER A 314 -2.99 -12.63 3.36
C SER A 314 -2.26 -13.22 2.15
N MET A 315 -1.38 -12.46 1.51
CA MET A 315 -0.61 -12.90 0.34
C MET A 315 0.12 -14.24 0.58
N GLY A 316 0.72 -14.42 1.77
CA GLY A 316 1.38 -15.65 2.22
C GLY A 316 0.44 -16.73 2.79
N ARG A 317 -0.87 -16.52 2.72
CA ARG A 317 -1.93 -17.40 3.28
C ARG A 317 -1.76 -17.69 4.77
N SER A 318 -1.11 -16.80 5.52
CA SER A 318 -0.80 -17.00 6.94
C SER A 318 -1.91 -16.49 7.87
N GLY A 319 -2.81 -15.66 7.35
CA GLY A 319 -3.99 -15.16 8.05
C GLY A 319 -5.06 -14.67 7.06
N TYR A 320 -6.21 -14.28 7.60
CA TYR A 320 -7.30 -13.72 6.81
C TYR A 320 -8.16 -12.77 7.66
N ALA A 321 -8.91 -11.90 6.99
CA ALA A 321 -10.01 -11.12 7.55
C ALA A 321 -11.33 -11.51 6.86
N LEU A 322 -12.43 -11.49 7.59
CA LEU A 322 -13.76 -11.85 7.09
C LEU A 322 -14.81 -10.85 7.54
N ALA A 323 -15.63 -10.42 6.58
CA ALA A 323 -16.84 -9.65 6.81
C ALA A 323 -18.01 -10.22 6.00
N THR A 324 -19.21 -9.72 6.24
CA THR A 324 -20.44 -10.15 5.56
C THR A 324 -21.12 -8.96 4.87
N LEU A 325 -21.49 -9.14 3.61
CA LEU A 325 -22.46 -8.28 2.93
C LEU A 325 -23.81 -9.03 2.95
N ALA A 326 -24.84 -8.48 3.61
CA ALA A 326 -26.10 -9.19 3.86
C ALA A 326 -27.34 -8.31 3.64
N PRO A 327 -28.50 -8.91 3.31
CA PRO A 327 -29.74 -8.14 3.15
C PRO A 327 -30.38 -7.70 4.48
N ARG A 328 -29.96 -8.31 5.61
CA ARG A 328 -30.51 -8.08 6.96
C ARG A 328 -29.43 -8.25 8.02
N GLU A 329 -29.56 -7.51 9.12
CA GLU A 329 -28.69 -7.64 10.30
C GLU A 329 -28.73 -9.06 10.88
N GLY A 330 -27.58 -9.50 11.40
CA GLY A 330 -27.41 -10.82 12.02
C GLY A 330 -27.30 -12.00 11.03
N MET A 331 -27.42 -11.77 9.72
CA MET A 331 -27.04 -12.78 8.72
C MET A 331 -25.52 -12.89 8.63
N ARG A 332 -25.01 -14.12 8.57
CA ARG A 332 -23.58 -14.40 8.40
C ARG A 332 -23.36 -15.17 7.11
N ALA A 333 -22.43 -14.72 6.28
CA ALA A 333 -22.03 -15.48 5.10
C ALA A 333 -21.30 -16.77 5.52
N THR A 334 -21.49 -17.83 4.75
CA THR A 334 -20.69 -19.04 4.90
C THR A 334 -19.23 -18.73 4.56
N MET A 335 -18.31 -19.16 5.42
CA MET A 335 -16.88 -19.02 5.19
C MET A 335 -16.50 -19.75 3.89
N PRO A 336 -15.86 -19.07 2.92
CA PRO A 336 -15.33 -19.74 1.73
C PRO A 336 -14.22 -20.73 2.10
N GLU A 337 -13.96 -21.69 1.22
CA GLU A 337 -12.77 -22.52 1.34
C GLU A 337 -11.51 -21.64 1.23
N LEU A 338 -10.65 -21.75 2.23
CA LEU A 338 -9.36 -21.06 2.25
C LEU A 338 -8.38 -21.81 1.36
N ARG A 339 -7.47 -21.08 0.71
CA ARG A 339 -6.41 -21.73 -0.05
C ARG A 339 -5.45 -22.40 0.92
N THR A 340 -5.22 -23.69 0.73
CA THR A 340 -4.31 -24.48 1.58
C THR A 340 -2.85 -24.34 1.16
N GLU A 341 -2.61 -24.09 -0.13
CA GLU A 341 -1.27 -23.91 -0.67
C GLU A 341 -0.83 -22.45 -0.54
N SER A 342 0.31 -22.25 0.12
CA SER A 342 0.94 -20.94 0.22
C SER A 342 1.80 -20.72 -1.02
N PRO A 343 1.84 -19.52 -1.60
CA PRO A 343 2.83 -19.22 -2.61
C PRO A 343 4.23 -19.47 -2.06
N MET A 344 5.19 -19.71 -2.95
CA MET A 344 6.60 -19.84 -2.60
C MET A 344 7.42 -19.02 -3.55
N LEU A 345 8.42 -18.31 -3.03
CA LEU A 345 9.38 -17.60 -3.87
C LEU A 345 10.11 -18.60 -4.79
N THR A 346 10.40 -18.15 -5.99
CA THR A 346 11.22 -18.86 -6.99
C THR A 346 12.50 -18.09 -7.27
N MET A 347 13.41 -18.67 -8.06
CA MET A 347 14.62 -17.94 -8.48
C MET A 347 14.31 -16.75 -9.39
N ALA A 348 13.14 -16.72 -10.02
CA ALA A 348 12.72 -15.54 -10.78
C ALA A 348 12.53 -14.32 -9.87
N ASP A 349 12.00 -14.54 -8.66
CA ASP A 349 11.84 -13.49 -7.65
C ASP A 349 13.20 -12.91 -7.21
N MET A 350 14.30 -13.66 -7.38
CA MET A 350 15.69 -13.22 -7.13
C MET A 350 16.32 -12.49 -8.32
N GLY A 351 15.61 -12.34 -9.44
CA GLY A 351 16.19 -11.92 -10.72
C GLY A 351 17.07 -13.00 -11.38
N MET A 352 17.12 -14.21 -10.81
CA MET A 352 18.00 -15.31 -11.22
C MET A 352 17.25 -16.38 -12.04
N ALA A 353 16.21 -16.00 -12.78
CA ALA A 353 15.51 -16.95 -13.65
C ALA A 353 16.53 -17.60 -14.60
N HIS A 354 16.78 -18.90 -14.41
CA HIS A 354 17.50 -19.70 -15.38
C HIS A 354 16.65 -19.69 -16.65
N GLY A 355 17.01 -18.82 -17.60
CA GLY A 355 16.54 -18.96 -18.96
C GLY A 355 16.78 -20.41 -19.38
N ASP A 356 15.77 -21.01 -20.00
CA ASP A 356 15.77 -22.35 -20.56
C ASP A 356 16.96 -22.51 -21.53
N MET A 357 18.14 -22.76 -20.98
CA MET A 357 19.33 -23.12 -21.71
C MET A 357 19.09 -24.56 -22.12
N GLY A 358 18.50 -24.73 -23.30
CA GLY A 358 18.32 -26.03 -23.92
C GLY A 358 19.58 -26.87 -23.75
N HIS A 359 19.44 -28.00 -23.07
CA HIS A 359 20.49 -29.01 -22.84
C HIS A 359 20.90 -29.67 -24.17
N GLY A 360 21.52 -28.92 -25.05
CA GLY A 360 21.85 -29.36 -26.39
C GLY A 360 22.94 -28.53 -27.02
N ASP A 361 24.05 -28.30 -26.32
CA ASP A 361 25.35 -27.97 -26.95
C ASP A 361 26.48 -27.95 -25.90
N MET A 362 26.74 -29.10 -25.26
CA MET A 362 28.05 -29.36 -24.62
C MET A 362 28.44 -30.84 -24.82
N ALA A 363 28.36 -31.32 -26.05
CA ALA A 363 28.98 -32.57 -26.45
C ALA A 363 30.41 -32.28 -26.93
N GLY A 364 31.37 -32.26 -26.00
CA GLY A 364 32.78 -32.26 -26.38
C GLY A 364 33.71 -31.58 -25.38
N MET A 365 33.84 -32.13 -24.17
CA MET A 365 35.12 -32.05 -23.46
C MET A 365 35.45 -33.40 -22.83
N ASP A 366 36.51 -33.98 -23.37
CA ASP A 366 37.12 -35.26 -23.04
C ASP A 366 37.76 -35.22 -21.65
N HIS A 367 37.51 -36.25 -20.84
CA HIS A 367 38.06 -36.39 -19.50
C HIS A 367 39.42 -37.10 -19.54
N GLY A 368 40.49 -36.31 -19.61
CA GLY A 368 41.87 -36.76 -19.39
C GLY A 368 42.30 -36.59 -17.93
N ALA A 369 42.70 -37.71 -17.32
CA ALA A 369 43.07 -37.89 -15.91
C ALA A 369 44.29 -37.06 -15.41
N ALA A 370 44.29 -36.69 -14.12
CA ALA A 370 45.17 -37.31 -13.10
C ALA A 370 45.25 -36.53 -11.76
N SER A 371 45.29 -37.32 -10.69
CA SER A 371 46.12 -37.14 -9.48
C SER A 371 45.62 -36.31 -8.29
N THR A 372 45.68 -37.00 -7.16
CA THR A 372 45.47 -36.68 -5.75
C THR A 372 46.46 -35.66 -5.18
N ASP A 373 46.02 -34.79 -4.26
CA ASP A 373 46.71 -34.60 -2.98
C ASP A 373 45.78 -34.04 -1.90
N SER A 374 46.03 -34.47 -0.67
CA SER A 374 45.35 -34.15 0.58
C SER A 374 45.94 -32.90 1.25
N GLY A 375 45.11 -32.09 1.92
CA GLY A 375 45.65 -31.19 2.95
C GLY A 375 44.78 -30.00 3.37
N SER A 376 44.52 -29.95 4.66
CA SER A 376 44.25 -28.77 5.50
C SER A 376 42.85 -28.15 5.51
N GLN A 377 42.22 -28.30 6.68
CA GLN A 377 41.27 -27.37 7.25
C GLN A 377 41.79 -25.92 7.14
N GLY A 378 40.94 -25.03 6.64
CA GLY A 378 41.18 -23.60 6.56
C GLY A 378 39.83 -22.88 6.56
N SER A 379 39.64 -22.03 7.56
CA SER A 379 38.45 -21.21 7.79
C SER A 379 38.02 -20.45 6.52
N MET A 380 36.74 -20.56 6.15
CA MET A 380 36.16 -19.72 5.10
C MET A 380 35.98 -18.29 5.64
N PRO A 381 36.57 -17.26 5.00
CA PRO A 381 36.24 -15.87 5.31
C PRO A 381 34.78 -15.61 4.94
N GLY A 382 34.08 -14.82 5.75
CA GLY A 382 32.70 -14.43 5.48
C GLY A 382 32.57 -13.84 4.08
N MET A 383 31.63 -14.39 3.29
CA MET A 383 31.28 -13.85 1.99
C MET A 383 30.62 -12.48 2.18
N ASP A 384 31.21 -11.46 1.55
CA ASP A 384 30.64 -10.13 1.42
C ASP A 384 29.59 -10.14 0.29
N HIS A 385 28.34 -9.88 0.66
CA HIS A 385 27.20 -9.85 -0.28
C HIS A 385 27.09 -8.52 -1.06
N SER A 386 28.09 -7.63 -0.97
CA SER A 386 28.12 -6.35 -1.69
C SER A 386 28.23 -6.49 -3.23
N ASN A 387 28.57 -7.67 -3.75
CA ASN A 387 28.85 -7.90 -5.17
C ASN A 387 27.69 -8.52 -5.99
N MET A 388 26.45 -8.46 -5.51
CA MET A 388 25.27 -8.80 -6.34
C MET A 388 24.78 -7.63 -7.19
N ALA A 389 25.49 -6.50 -7.22
CA ALA A 389 25.17 -5.36 -8.06
C ALA A 389 25.60 -5.62 -9.52
N GLY A 390 24.66 -5.99 -10.39
CA GLY A 390 24.95 -5.96 -11.83
C GLY A 390 24.15 -6.85 -12.78
N MET A 391 23.00 -7.40 -12.40
CA MET A 391 22.13 -8.02 -13.42
C MET A 391 21.21 -6.97 -14.05
N ASP A 392 21.44 -6.70 -15.34
CA ASP A 392 20.58 -5.84 -16.15
C ASP A 392 19.34 -6.63 -16.59
N HIS A 393 18.25 -6.49 -15.84
CA HIS A 393 16.98 -7.12 -16.15
C HIS A 393 16.20 -6.42 -17.28
N SER A 394 16.71 -5.33 -17.85
CA SER A 394 16.01 -4.60 -18.92
C SER A 394 15.93 -5.36 -20.25
N ALA A 395 16.71 -6.44 -20.40
CA ALA A 395 16.86 -7.19 -21.64
C ALA A 395 16.07 -8.52 -21.71
N MET A 396 15.28 -8.88 -20.70
CA MET A 396 14.51 -10.13 -20.74
C MET A 396 13.23 -9.94 -21.56
N GLY A 397 13.22 -10.53 -22.76
CA GLY A 397 12.16 -10.38 -23.76
C GLY A 397 10.75 -10.60 -23.20
N MET A 398 9.88 -9.63 -23.46
CA MET A 398 8.46 -9.71 -23.13
C MET A 398 7.81 -10.85 -23.92
N THR A 399 7.29 -11.85 -23.20
CA THR A 399 6.33 -12.78 -23.78
C THR A 399 4.93 -12.22 -23.55
N ASP A 400 4.09 -12.24 -24.59
CA ASP A 400 2.76 -11.59 -24.65
C ASP A 400 1.70 -12.10 -23.63
N LYS A 401 2.08 -12.81 -22.57
CA LYS A 401 1.16 -13.41 -21.58
C LYS A 401 1.52 -13.21 -20.11
N ALA A 402 2.70 -12.68 -19.76
CA ALA A 402 3.09 -12.49 -18.37
C ALA A 402 2.74 -11.07 -17.89
N ASP A 403 2.24 -10.94 -16.67
CA ASP A 403 2.03 -9.64 -16.02
C ASP A 403 3.40 -8.96 -15.82
N PRO A 404 3.67 -7.78 -16.43
CA PRO A 404 4.97 -7.12 -16.37
C PRO A 404 5.35 -6.63 -14.97
N PHE A 405 4.40 -6.62 -14.02
CA PHE A 405 4.65 -6.27 -12.63
C PHE A 405 5.12 -7.44 -11.78
N TYR A 406 5.37 -8.60 -12.37
CA TYR A 406 5.98 -9.76 -11.72
C TYR A 406 7.14 -10.29 -12.56
N ALA A 407 8.17 -10.83 -11.91
CA ALA A 407 9.23 -11.51 -12.63
C ALA A 407 8.67 -12.74 -13.38
N PRO A 408 9.08 -13.01 -14.64
CA PRO A 408 8.64 -14.21 -15.34
C PRO A 408 9.00 -15.48 -14.56
N GLY A 409 7.98 -16.26 -14.15
CA GLY A 409 8.15 -17.44 -13.30
C GLY A 409 8.18 -17.14 -11.79
N SER A 410 7.86 -15.91 -11.39
CA SER A 410 7.63 -15.53 -9.99
C SER A 410 6.56 -16.42 -9.37
N GLY A 411 6.82 -16.89 -8.15
CA GLY A 411 5.81 -17.64 -7.39
C GLY A 411 4.80 -16.75 -6.67
N LEU A 412 4.91 -15.43 -6.83
CA LEU A 412 4.01 -14.44 -6.24
C LEU A 412 2.92 -13.97 -7.20
N ILE A 413 2.96 -14.40 -8.48
CA ILE A 413 1.94 -14.10 -9.48
C ILE A 413 0.60 -14.59 -8.94
N PRO A 414 -0.37 -13.69 -8.70
CA PRO A 414 -1.61 -14.07 -8.08
C PRO A 414 -2.57 -14.72 -9.09
N GLU A 415 -3.35 -15.69 -8.60
CA GLU A 415 -4.45 -16.30 -9.33
C GLU A 415 -5.74 -16.16 -8.53
N ALA A 416 -6.83 -15.85 -9.25
CA ALA A 416 -8.14 -15.75 -8.64
C ALA A 416 -8.58 -17.15 -8.16
N ALA A 417 -9.09 -17.25 -6.94
CA ALA A 417 -9.44 -18.55 -6.34
C ALA A 417 -10.49 -19.34 -7.14
N ASN A 418 -11.29 -18.66 -7.97
CA ASN A 418 -12.29 -19.27 -8.85
C ASN A 418 -11.80 -19.48 -10.30
N GLY A 419 -10.52 -19.24 -10.59
CA GLY A 419 -9.96 -19.25 -11.95
C GLY A 419 -10.38 -18.07 -12.83
N GLY A 420 -11.01 -17.05 -12.24
CA GLY A 420 -11.47 -15.84 -12.91
C GLY A 420 -10.39 -14.78 -13.11
N LYS A 421 -10.80 -13.53 -13.28
CA LYS A 421 -9.88 -12.40 -13.52
C LYS A 421 -9.32 -11.88 -12.19
N PHE A 422 -8.00 -11.99 -12.04
CA PHE A 422 -7.26 -11.26 -11.01
C PHE A 422 -6.84 -9.88 -11.53
N LEU A 423 -6.96 -8.83 -10.72
CA LEU A 423 -6.54 -7.47 -11.08
C LEU A 423 -5.01 -7.36 -11.20
N SER A 424 -4.53 -6.90 -12.35
CA SER A 424 -3.16 -6.43 -12.54
C SER A 424 -3.10 -4.90 -12.56
N TYR A 425 -1.98 -4.31 -12.16
CA TYR A 425 -1.70 -2.90 -12.45
C TYR A 425 -1.77 -2.59 -13.95
N GLY A 426 -1.42 -3.54 -14.82
CA GLY A 426 -1.54 -3.38 -16.27
C GLY A 426 -2.98 -3.22 -16.78
N ASP A 427 -3.98 -3.61 -15.99
CA ASP A 427 -5.40 -3.42 -16.31
C ASP A 427 -5.88 -2.00 -15.99
N LEU A 428 -5.18 -1.28 -15.11
CA LEU A 428 -5.59 0.03 -14.63
C LEU A 428 -5.29 1.12 -15.66
N LYS A 429 -6.29 1.96 -15.92
CA LYS A 429 -6.16 3.16 -16.75
C LYS A 429 -6.85 4.31 -16.06
N ALA A 430 -6.24 5.49 -16.05
CA ALA A 430 -6.89 6.69 -15.56
C ALA A 430 -8.20 6.92 -16.32
N GLN A 431 -9.28 7.23 -15.59
CA GLN A 431 -10.56 7.61 -16.20
C GLN A 431 -10.42 8.92 -16.97
N LYS A 432 -9.60 9.83 -16.45
CA LYS A 432 -9.22 11.10 -17.06
C LYS A 432 -7.76 11.38 -16.69
N PRO A 433 -6.90 11.78 -17.64
CA PRO A 433 -5.53 12.20 -17.32
C PRO A 433 -5.55 13.37 -16.32
N LEU A 434 -4.85 13.21 -15.19
CA LEU A 434 -4.69 14.28 -14.20
C LEU A 434 -3.69 15.33 -14.68
N TYR A 435 -2.62 14.88 -15.35
CA TYR A 435 -1.53 15.70 -15.84
C TYR A 435 -1.43 15.66 -17.36
N ALA A 436 -0.84 16.71 -17.94
CA ALA A 436 -0.51 16.72 -19.36
C ALA A 436 0.57 15.68 -19.67
N GLU A 437 0.45 15.02 -20.81
CA GLU A 437 1.47 14.09 -21.28
C GLU A 437 2.70 14.87 -21.75
N ARG A 438 3.83 14.63 -21.08
CA ARG A 438 5.13 15.23 -21.41
C ARG A 438 6.25 14.29 -20.97
N PRO A 439 7.43 14.33 -21.63
CA PRO A 439 8.55 13.51 -21.21
C PRO A 439 9.08 13.95 -19.84
N ALA A 440 9.60 12.98 -19.09
CA ALA A 440 10.38 13.26 -17.89
C ALA A 440 11.61 14.10 -18.22
N THR A 441 11.87 15.09 -17.38
CA THR A 441 13.06 15.96 -17.44
C THR A 441 14.33 15.20 -17.08
N ARG A 442 14.23 14.23 -16.16
CA ARG A 442 15.31 13.31 -15.79
C ARG A 442 14.76 12.05 -15.13
N GLU A 443 15.61 11.04 -15.03
CA GLU A 443 15.36 9.80 -14.32
C GLU A 443 16.20 9.74 -13.03
N ILE A 444 15.62 9.18 -11.97
CA ILE A 444 16.27 8.84 -10.71
C ILE A 444 16.06 7.35 -10.48
N GLU A 445 17.17 6.60 -10.40
CA GLU A 445 17.14 5.18 -10.05
C GLU A 445 17.12 4.99 -8.53
N LEU A 446 16.21 4.13 -8.08
CA LEU A 446 16.01 3.75 -6.69
C LEU A 446 16.06 2.23 -6.60
N ARG A 447 17.21 1.71 -6.16
CA ARG A 447 17.40 0.28 -5.87
C ARG A 447 16.85 0.00 -4.48
N LEU A 448 15.83 -0.84 -4.38
CA LEU A 448 15.32 -1.31 -3.10
C LEU A 448 16.23 -2.43 -2.65
N THR A 449 16.92 -2.22 -1.53
CA THR A 449 17.99 -3.10 -1.04
C THR A 449 17.74 -3.47 0.40
N GLY A 450 18.22 -4.64 0.82
CA GLY A 450 18.03 -5.12 2.18
C GLY A 450 19.08 -6.14 2.59
N ASN A 451 19.17 -6.37 3.89
CA ASN A 451 19.91 -7.45 4.48
C ASN A 451 18.99 -8.14 5.49
N MET A 452 18.54 -9.34 5.13
CA MET A 452 17.60 -10.11 5.95
C MET A 452 18.26 -10.51 7.27
N GLU A 453 19.51 -10.99 7.28
CA GLU A 453 20.23 -11.42 8.49
C GLU A 453 20.26 -10.36 9.60
N ARG A 454 20.36 -9.08 9.23
CA ARG A 454 20.33 -7.93 10.16
C ARG A 454 18.99 -7.21 10.21
N TYR A 455 18.01 -7.75 9.49
CA TYR A 455 16.69 -7.17 9.25
C TYR A 455 16.76 -5.66 9.00
N SER A 456 17.58 -5.26 8.02
CA SER A 456 17.81 -3.86 7.68
C SER A 456 17.46 -3.60 6.23
N TRP A 457 16.75 -2.51 5.99
CA TRP A 457 16.22 -2.15 4.68
C TRP A 457 16.75 -0.78 4.26
N SER A 458 16.87 -0.54 2.96
CA SER A 458 17.52 0.65 2.44
C SER A 458 17.09 0.95 1.01
N ILE A 459 17.39 2.16 0.55
CA ILE A 459 17.32 2.55 -0.85
C ILE A 459 18.76 2.80 -1.32
N ASN A 460 19.16 2.33 -2.49
CA ASN A 460 20.51 2.47 -3.04
C ASN A 460 21.62 1.97 -2.08
N GLY A 461 21.34 0.97 -1.23
CA GLY A 461 22.29 0.44 -0.25
C GLY A 461 22.64 1.38 0.92
N VAL A 462 22.00 2.56 1.01
CA VAL A 462 22.30 3.57 2.03
C VAL A 462 21.18 3.64 3.07
N LYS A 463 21.56 3.57 4.36
CA LYS A 463 20.62 3.73 5.48
C LYS A 463 20.08 5.16 5.52
N TYR A 464 18.86 5.34 6.01
CA TYR A 464 18.25 6.67 6.07
C TYR A 464 19.09 7.69 6.87
N GLU A 465 19.65 7.30 8.01
CA GLU A 465 20.49 8.16 8.86
C GLU A 465 21.70 8.74 8.11
N ASP A 466 22.18 8.04 7.08
CA ASP A 466 23.34 8.41 6.27
C ASP A 466 22.94 8.96 4.89
N ALA A 467 21.63 9.01 4.57
CA ALA A 467 21.13 9.31 3.24
C ALA A 467 20.95 10.82 3.03
N GLU A 468 21.57 11.35 1.97
CA GLU A 468 21.25 12.68 1.48
C GLU A 468 19.80 12.76 0.96
N PRO A 469 19.11 13.89 1.15
CA PRO A 469 17.77 14.08 0.60
C PRO A 469 17.74 13.97 -0.92
N ILE A 470 16.66 13.38 -1.46
CA ILE A 470 16.38 13.43 -2.89
C ILE A 470 15.92 14.85 -3.22
N ARG A 471 16.75 15.60 -3.93
CA ARG A 471 16.46 16.98 -4.33
C ARG A 471 15.73 17.01 -5.66
N LEU A 472 14.54 17.57 -5.66
CA LEU A 472 13.70 17.80 -6.83
C LEU A 472 13.57 19.31 -7.10
N LYS A 473 13.25 19.69 -8.33
CA LYS A 473 13.00 21.08 -8.73
C LYS A 473 11.54 21.27 -9.05
N TYR A 474 10.92 22.27 -8.44
CA TYR A 474 9.53 22.63 -8.75
C TYR A 474 9.34 22.85 -10.26
N GLY A 475 8.29 22.23 -10.82
CA GLY A 475 7.93 22.26 -12.23
C GLY A 475 8.62 21.21 -13.12
N GLU A 476 9.59 20.44 -12.60
CA GLU A 476 10.17 19.33 -13.36
C GLU A 476 9.23 18.09 -13.36
N ARG A 477 9.41 17.20 -14.32
CA ARG A 477 8.79 15.86 -14.32
C ARG A 477 9.90 14.86 -14.07
N VAL A 478 9.87 14.13 -12.97
CA VAL A 478 10.90 13.13 -12.65
C VAL A 478 10.36 11.74 -12.90
N ARG A 479 11.13 10.90 -13.59
CA ARG A 479 10.89 9.47 -13.65
C ARG A 479 11.65 8.78 -12.52
N PHE A 480 10.95 8.04 -11.68
CA PHE A 480 11.56 7.13 -10.73
C PHE A 480 11.60 5.73 -11.34
N LYS A 481 12.81 5.16 -11.40
CA LYS A 481 13.05 3.77 -11.78
C LYS A 481 13.30 2.97 -10.51
N PHE A 482 12.31 2.21 -10.07
CA PHE A 482 12.46 1.29 -8.94
C PHE A 482 13.05 -0.01 -9.43
N VAL A 483 14.13 -0.47 -8.82
CA VAL A 483 14.72 -1.79 -9.05
C VAL A 483 14.65 -2.55 -7.74
N ASN A 484 13.80 -3.58 -7.65
CA ASN A 484 13.71 -4.37 -6.42
C ASN A 484 14.74 -5.49 -6.43
N GLU A 485 15.83 -5.29 -5.71
CA GLU A 485 16.91 -6.27 -5.53
C GLU A 485 16.68 -7.16 -4.31
N THR A 486 15.53 -7.01 -3.66
CA THR A 486 15.14 -7.80 -2.51
C THR A 486 14.10 -8.85 -2.89
N MET A 487 13.85 -9.72 -1.93
CA MET A 487 12.88 -10.80 -2.05
C MET A 487 11.53 -10.51 -1.44
N MET A 488 11.34 -9.27 -1.00
CA MET A 488 10.10 -8.80 -0.43
C MET A 488 9.43 -7.80 -1.36
N THR A 489 8.12 -7.78 -1.34
CA THR A 489 7.33 -6.79 -2.07
C THR A 489 7.28 -5.50 -1.26
N HIS A 490 7.62 -4.36 -1.86
CA HIS A 490 7.67 -3.06 -1.15
C HIS A 490 6.60 -2.09 -1.69
N PRO A 491 5.65 -1.64 -0.87
CA PRO A 491 4.72 -0.59 -1.23
C PRO A 491 5.39 0.77 -1.02
N MET A 492 5.88 1.39 -2.09
CA MET A 492 6.58 2.66 -2.04
C MET A 492 5.59 3.82 -2.08
N HIS A 493 5.64 4.71 -1.09
CA HIS A 493 4.75 5.85 -0.92
C HIS A 493 5.52 7.16 -0.91
N LEU A 494 5.18 8.07 -1.83
CA LEU A 494 5.68 9.45 -1.87
C LEU A 494 4.62 10.38 -1.28
N HIS A 495 5.00 11.15 -0.26
CA HIS A 495 4.12 12.15 0.35
C HIS A 495 3.95 13.38 -0.55
N GLY A 496 2.80 14.05 -0.41
CA GLY A 496 2.56 15.38 -0.95
C GLY A 496 2.46 15.49 -2.47
N MET A 497 2.73 14.42 -3.22
CA MET A 497 2.72 14.41 -4.68
C MET A 497 2.19 13.08 -5.20
N TRP A 498 1.72 13.10 -6.44
CA TRP A 498 1.23 11.91 -7.11
C TRP A 498 2.35 11.11 -7.80
N SER A 499 2.17 9.80 -7.86
CA SER A 499 2.98 8.89 -8.69
C SER A 499 2.15 8.37 -9.86
N ILE A 500 2.60 8.66 -11.08
CA ILE A 500 1.98 8.23 -12.32
C ILE A 500 2.64 6.91 -12.69
N LEU A 501 1.97 5.81 -12.42
CA LEU A 501 2.50 4.47 -12.62
C LEU A 501 2.57 4.15 -14.11
N ASP A 502 3.75 3.77 -14.59
CA ASP A 502 3.90 3.39 -15.98
C ASP A 502 3.34 1.99 -16.24
N THR A 503 2.20 1.95 -16.92
CA THR A 503 1.51 0.73 -17.34
C THR A 503 1.60 0.52 -18.86
N GLY A 504 2.40 1.34 -19.56
CA GLY A 504 2.47 1.36 -21.02
C GLY A 504 1.26 2.02 -21.70
N GLN A 505 0.42 2.74 -20.94
CA GLN A 505 -0.82 3.35 -21.44
C GLN A 505 -0.68 4.84 -21.79
N GLY A 506 0.54 5.39 -21.72
CA GLY A 506 0.85 6.79 -22.03
C GLY A 506 0.08 7.75 -21.12
N LYS A 507 -0.58 8.76 -21.70
CA LYS A 507 -1.47 9.68 -20.96
C LYS A 507 -2.55 9.02 -20.08
N TRP A 508 -2.87 7.74 -20.31
CA TRP A 508 -3.85 6.99 -19.53
C TRP A 508 -3.24 6.19 -18.39
N ASN A 509 -1.93 6.29 -18.17
CA ASN A 509 -1.28 5.71 -17.00
C ASN A 509 -2.02 6.13 -15.71
N PRO A 510 -2.34 5.19 -14.80
CA PRO A 510 -3.07 5.49 -13.59
C PRO A 510 -2.20 6.35 -12.64
N VAL A 511 -2.88 7.17 -11.85
CA VAL A 511 -2.27 8.01 -10.83
C VAL A 511 -2.52 7.36 -9.47
N LYS A 512 -1.46 7.20 -8.68
CA LYS A 512 -1.46 6.51 -7.40
C LYS A 512 -0.65 7.29 -6.37
N HIS A 513 -0.90 7.05 -5.08
CA HIS A 513 -0.06 7.55 -4.00
C HIS A 513 0.89 6.46 -3.48
N THR A 514 0.54 5.18 -3.64
CA THR A 514 1.38 4.05 -3.20
C THR A 514 1.57 3.08 -4.36
N ILE A 515 2.81 2.69 -4.67
CA ILE A 515 3.11 1.74 -5.74
C ILE A 515 3.84 0.52 -5.17
N SER A 516 3.24 -0.65 -5.34
CA SER A 516 3.86 -1.93 -4.98
C SER A 516 4.93 -2.35 -5.98
N ILE A 517 6.14 -2.65 -5.51
CA ILE A 517 7.26 -3.14 -6.31
C ILE A 517 7.56 -4.59 -5.91
N ASN A 518 7.25 -5.54 -6.80
CA ASN A 518 7.48 -6.98 -6.55
C ASN A 518 8.96 -7.37 -6.68
N PRO A 519 9.40 -8.46 -6.02
CA PRO A 519 10.75 -9.00 -6.14
C PRO A 519 11.20 -9.23 -7.59
N GLY A 520 12.47 -8.94 -7.88
CA GLY A 520 13.07 -9.20 -9.19
C GLY A 520 12.48 -8.36 -10.33
N THR A 521 11.73 -7.30 -10.02
CA THR A 521 11.12 -6.42 -11.03
C THR A 521 11.76 -5.04 -11.08
N THR A 522 11.62 -4.40 -12.25
CA THR A 522 11.83 -2.97 -12.40
C THR A 522 10.50 -2.30 -12.71
N VAL A 523 10.12 -1.31 -11.91
CA VAL A 523 8.88 -0.55 -12.08
C VAL A 523 9.21 0.92 -12.30
N TYR A 524 8.55 1.53 -13.27
CA TYR A 524 8.70 2.95 -13.56
C TYR A 524 7.48 3.71 -13.07
N SER A 525 7.72 4.86 -12.45
CA SER A 525 6.69 5.86 -12.18
C SER A 525 7.20 7.24 -12.52
N GLU A 526 6.31 8.19 -12.69
CA GLU A 526 6.68 9.59 -12.87
C GLU A 526 5.93 10.50 -11.90
N THR A 527 6.56 11.58 -11.47
CA THR A 527 5.95 12.58 -10.60
C THR A 527 6.08 13.96 -11.24
N GLU A 528 4.96 14.66 -11.34
CA GLU A 528 4.95 16.11 -11.55
C GLU A 528 5.34 16.76 -10.22
N VAL A 529 6.44 17.51 -10.22
CA VAL A 529 6.94 18.14 -8.99
C VAL A 529 6.25 19.48 -8.82
N ASP A 530 5.08 19.47 -8.22
CA ASP A 530 4.17 20.62 -8.11
C ASP A 530 3.89 21.06 -6.67
N GLU A 531 4.50 20.43 -5.67
CA GLU A 531 4.32 20.77 -4.26
C GLU A 531 5.66 21.06 -3.56
N PRO A 532 5.97 22.34 -3.26
CA PRO A 532 7.23 22.74 -2.62
C PRO A 532 7.26 22.34 -1.15
N GLY A 533 8.46 22.05 -0.63
CA GLY A 533 8.65 21.70 0.78
C GLY A 533 9.50 20.45 0.99
N GLU A 534 9.38 19.90 2.17
CA GLU A 534 10.08 18.69 2.59
C GLU A 534 9.06 17.56 2.77
N TRP A 535 9.34 16.42 2.14
CA TRP A 535 8.40 15.31 2.03
C TRP A 535 9.07 14.00 2.42
N ALA A 536 8.29 13.07 2.98
CA ALA A 536 8.72 11.70 3.20
C ALA A 536 8.53 10.86 1.93
N PHE A 537 9.43 9.89 1.73
CA PHE A 537 9.33 8.89 0.68
C PHE A 537 9.85 7.56 1.19
N HIS A 538 8.97 6.58 1.38
CA HIS A 538 9.34 5.35 2.08
C HIS A 538 8.54 4.14 1.66
N CYS A 539 9.04 2.97 2.06
CA CYS A 539 8.27 1.73 2.04
C CYS A 539 7.20 1.79 3.14
N HIS A 540 5.99 1.37 2.83
CA HIS A 540 4.86 1.41 3.76
C HIS A 540 4.73 0.13 4.62
N LEU A 541 5.69 -0.78 4.52
CA LEU A 541 5.86 -1.84 5.52
C LEU A 541 6.52 -1.21 6.75
N SER A 542 5.80 -1.10 7.86
CA SER A 542 6.20 -0.25 9.00
C SER A 542 7.57 -0.64 9.55
N TYR A 543 7.92 -1.93 9.55
CA TYR A 543 9.24 -2.39 10.01
C TYR A 543 10.36 -2.18 8.97
N HIS A 544 10.04 -2.12 7.67
CA HIS A 544 11.02 -1.75 6.64
C HIS A 544 11.34 -0.26 6.71
N MET A 545 10.30 0.56 6.88
CA MET A 545 10.42 1.99 7.12
C MET A 545 11.32 2.27 8.33
N ALA A 546 10.98 1.67 9.48
CA ALA A 546 11.66 1.90 10.75
C ALA A 546 13.13 1.44 10.76
N THR A 547 13.55 0.62 9.80
CA THR A 547 14.92 0.08 9.73
C THR A 547 15.72 0.57 8.53
N GLY A 548 15.18 1.53 7.77
CA GLY A 548 15.97 2.38 6.88
C GLY A 548 15.47 2.52 5.43
N MET A 549 14.38 1.86 5.02
CA MET A 549 13.81 2.05 3.67
C MET A 549 12.96 3.32 3.60
N PHE A 550 13.63 4.44 3.84
CA PHE A 550 13.05 5.77 3.97
C PHE A 550 13.99 6.81 3.35
N ARG A 551 13.42 7.85 2.73
CA ARG A 551 14.12 9.01 2.20
C ARG A 551 13.36 10.29 2.55
N LYS A 552 14.13 11.34 2.77
CA LYS A 552 13.63 12.72 2.71
C LYS A 552 13.71 13.19 1.26
N VAL A 553 12.65 13.82 0.78
CA VAL A 553 12.58 14.53 -0.49
C VAL A 553 12.54 16.03 -0.18
N VAL A 554 13.29 16.82 -0.92
CA VAL A 554 13.26 18.29 -0.82
C VAL A 554 12.95 18.85 -2.20
N VAL A 555 11.85 19.59 -2.30
CA VAL A 555 11.46 20.28 -3.53
C VAL A 555 11.96 21.72 -3.46
N GLU A 556 12.92 22.03 -4.33
CA GLU A 556 13.59 23.32 -4.42
C GLU A 556 12.88 24.24 -5.44
N GLY A 557 12.76 25.53 -5.08
CA GLY A 557 12.06 26.52 -5.89
C GLY A 557 10.54 26.48 -5.70
N GLY A 558 9.80 27.06 -6.66
CA GLY A 558 8.34 27.14 -6.60
C GLY A 558 7.80 28.39 -5.88
N PRO A 559 6.46 28.51 -5.81
CA PRO A 559 5.82 29.61 -5.10
C PRO A 559 6.20 29.57 -3.62
N THR A 560 6.46 30.73 -3.03
CA THR A 560 6.72 30.82 -1.59
C THR A 560 5.47 30.38 -0.84
N VAL A 561 5.53 29.20 -0.23
CA VAL A 561 4.50 28.77 0.72
C VAL A 561 4.56 29.78 1.86
N THR A 562 3.51 30.59 2.00
CA THR A 562 3.41 31.49 3.15
C THR A 562 3.52 30.61 4.38
N GLN A 563 4.47 30.88 5.28
CA GLN A 563 4.52 30.19 6.57
C GLN A 563 3.15 30.38 7.22
N LEU A 564 2.33 29.33 7.20
CA LEU A 564 1.16 29.27 8.05
C LEU A 564 1.74 29.29 9.45
N GLY A 565 1.52 30.39 10.18
CA GLY A 565 2.05 30.54 11.53
C GLY A 565 1.64 29.31 12.33
N ASN A 566 2.63 28.56 12.83
CA ASN A 566 2.38 27.45 13.73
C ASN A 566 1.61 28.04 14.92
N GLY A 567 0.32 27.73 15.01
CA GLY A 567 -0.49 28.09 16.16
C GLY A 567 -0.03 27.23 17.32
N ASN A 568 0.86 27.77 18.14
CA ASN A 568 1.08 27.29 19.50
C ASN A 568 -0.14 27.63 20.37
#